data_AF-A0A1Q7B6P3-F1
#
_entry.id   AF-A0A1Q7B6P3-F1
#
_cell.length_a   1.000
_cell.length_b   1.000
_cell.length_c   1.000
_cell.angle_alpha   90.00
_cell.angle_beta   90.00
_cell.angle_gamma   90.00
#
_symmetry.space_group_name_H-M   'P 1'
#
loop_
_entity.id
_entity.type
_entity.pdbx_description
1 polymer ?
#
loop_
_entity_poly.entity_id
_entity_poly.type
_entity_poly.pdbx_seq_one_letter_code
_entity_poly.pdbx_strand_id
1 'polypeptide(L)' 'MLTGSNVPRVNNVNFALNVGTTVPTSVRVVVVPPPLIEIYPQWRGHMYFVVGDQIIIVDRNHRIVAVINV' A
#
# COMPACT_ATOMS: atom_id res chain seq x y z
N MET A 1 30.19 -23.53 9.62
CA MET A 1 29.54 -23.40 10.94
C MET A 1 28.54 -22.25 10.85
N LEU A 2 27.29 -22.52 11.22
CA LEU A 2 26.12 -21.62 11.16
C LEU A 2 26.12 -20.68 12.37
N THR A 3 25.58 -19.44 12.23
CA THR A 3 24.80 -18.63 13.22
C THR A 3 24.94 -17.13 12.87
N GLY A 4 23.91 -16.31 12.68
CA GLY A 4 22.47 -16.50 12.89
C GLY A 4 21.62 -15.31 12.43
N SER A 5 20.31 -15.49 12.63
CA SER A 5 19.20 -14.52 12.52
C SER A 5 18.49 -14.39 11.16
N ASN A 6 17.84 -15.51 10.84
CA ASN A 6 16.57 -15.65 10.14
C ASN A 6 15.50 -14.65 10.63
N VAL A 7 15.25 -13.58 9.88
CA VAL A 7 13.97 -12.86 9.87
C VAL A 7 13.74 -12.35 8.44
N PRO A 8 12.76 -12.87 7.66
CA PRO A 8 12.36 -12.20 6.45
C PRO A 8 11.58 -10.94 6.85
N ARG A 9 12.30 -9.86 7.18
CA ARG A 9 11.73 -8.52 7.15
C ARG A 9 11.28 -8.30 5.71
N VAL A 10 9.97 -8.18 5.48
CA VAL A 10 9.46 -7.61 4.23
C VAL A 10 9.74 -6.10 4.27
N ASN A 11 11.02 -5.74 4.15
CA ASN A 11 11.50 -4.36 4.05
C ASN A 11 11.51 -3.91 2.57
N ASN A 12 11.44 -4.86 1.64
CA ASN A 12 11.59 -4.66 0.22
C ASN A 12 10.34 -5.16 -0.51
N VAL A 13 9.35 -4.29 -0.69
CA VAL A 13 8.40 -4.49 -1.78
C VAL A 13 9.24 -4.52 -3.08
N ASN A 14 9.27 -5.67 -3.78
CA ASN A 14 10.01 -5.84 -5.04
C ASN A 14 9.30 -5.15 -6.22
N PHE A 15 8.52 -4.11 -5.94
CA PHE A 15 7.80 -3.33 -6.94
C PHE A 15 7.85 -1.85 -6.56
N ALA A 16 7.81 -0.99 -7.56
CA ALA A 16 7.90 0.43 -7.36
C ALA A 16 6.66 0.97 -6.62
N LEU A 17 6.86 1.76 -5.56
CA LEU A 17 5.80 2.53 -4.89
C LEU A 17 5.68 3.92 -5.50
N ASN A 18 5.56 3.99 -6.83
CA ASN A 18 5.38 5.24 -7.55
C ASN A 18 3.97 5.35 -8.10
N VAL A 19 3.44 6.57 -8.18
CA VAL A 19 2.16 6.84 -8.85
C VAL A 19 2.20 6.29 -10.27
N GLY A 20 1.13 5.58 -10.66
CA GLY A 20 1.04 4.86 -11.94
C GLY A 20 1.60 3.44 -11.92
N THR A 21 2.18 2.96 -10.82
CA THR A 21 2.61 1.56 -10.70
C THR A 21 1.41 0.65 -10.46
N THR A 22 1.38 -0.51 -11.12
CA THR A 22 0.39 -1.55 -10.86
C THR A 22 0.81 -2.37 -9.64
N VAL A 23 -0.06 -2.42 -8.65
CA VAL A 23 0.08 -3.19 -7.42
C VAL A 23 -0.14 -4.68 -7.74
N PRO A 24 0.81 -5.56 -7.40
CA PRO A 24 0.62 -7.00 -7.58
C PRO A 24 -0.56 -7.49 -6.76
N THR A 25 -1.31 -8.46 -7.27
CA THR A 25 -2.42 -9.12 -6.53
C THR A 25 -1.96 -9.86 -5.27
N SER A 26 -0.66 -10.10 -5.11
CA SER A 26 -0.07 -10.60 -3.86
C SER A 26 -0.16 -9.60 -2.71
N VAL A 27 -0.32 -8.31 -3.00
CA VAL A 27 -0.47 -7.26 -1.99
C VAL A 27 -1.93 -7.18 -1.59
N ARG A 28 -2.19 -7.37 -0.29
CA ARG A 28 -3.54 -7.27 0.24
C ARG A 28 -3.91 -5.80 0.41
N VAL A 29 -4.77 -5.33 -0.48
CA VAL A 29 -5.38 -4.01 -0.38
C VAL A 29 -6.74 -4.11 0.29
N VAL A 30 -7.14 -3.06 1.00
CA VAL A 30 -8.44 -2.96 1.68
C VAL A 30 -9.16 -1.70 1.23
N VAL A 31 -10.49 -1.73 1.23
CA VAL A 31 -11.28 -0.54 0.93
C VAL A 31 -11.04 0.55 1.97
N VAL A 32 -10.99 1.80 1.53
CA VAL A 32 -10.81 2.94 2.45
C VAL A 32 -11.98 2.99 3.42
N PRO A 33 -11.73 3.03 4.75
CA PRO A 33 -12.80 2.99 5.73
C PRO A 33 -13.59 4.33 5.76
N PRO A 34 -14.86 4.30 6.19
CA PRO A 34 -15.72 5.49 6.22
C PRO A 34 -15.12 6.74 6.90
N PRO A 35 -14.38 6.63 8.02
CA PRO A 35 -13.78 7.80 8.66
C PRO A 35 -12.77 8.54 7.78
N LEU A 36 -11.97 7.82 6.98
CA LEU A 36 -11.03 8.44 6.05
C LEU A 36 -11.75 9.06 4.86
N ILE A 37 -12.86 8.46 4.43
CA ILE A 37 -13.75 9.00 3.38
C ILE A 37 -14.44 10.29 3.84
N GLU A 38 -14.81 10.40 5.11
CA GLU A 38 -15.41 11.61 5.66
C GLU A 38 -14.45 12.80 5.62
N ILE A 39 -13.16 12.54 5.87
CA ILE A 39 -12.09 13.55 5.77
C ILE A 39 -11.71 13.81 4.31
N TYR A 40 -11.59 12.75 3.52
CA TYR A 40 -11.18 12.78 2.11
C TYR A 40 -12.21 12.06 1.22
N PRO A 41 -13.30 12.74 0.82
CA PRO A 41 -14.40 12.12 0.06
C PRO A 41 -13.98 11.58 -1.31
N GLN A 42 -12.87 12.07 -1.86
CA GLN A 42 -12.27 11.60 -3.10
C GLN A 42 -11.75 10.14 -3.03
N TRP A 43 -11.50 9.59 -1.84
CA TRP A 43 -11.05 8.21 -1.68
C TRP A 43 -12.18 7.18 -1.69
N ARG A 44 -13.43 7.62 -1.89
CA ARG A 44 -14.57 6.71 -2.01
C ARG A 44 -14.37 5.71 -3.15
N GLY A 45 -14.60 4.44 -2.86
CA GLY A 45 -14.44 3.36 -3.83
C GLY A 45 -12.99 3.09 -4.25
N HIS A 46 -12.01 3.73 -3.59
CA HIS A 46 -10.60 3.39 -3.73
C HIS A 46 -10.21 2.38 -2.66
N MET A 47 -9.08 1.74 -2.89
CA MET A 47 -8.45 0.84 -1.95
C MET A 47 -7.18 1.51 -1.41
N TYR A 48 -6.73 1.08 -0.25
CA TYR A 48 -5.47 1.51 0.33
C TYR A 48 -4.75 0.35 0.98
N PHE A 49 -3.45 0.54 1.16
CA PHE A 49 -2.61 -0.30 2.00
C PHE A 49 -1.51 0.54 2.60
N VAL A 50 -0.91 0.04 3.68
CA VAL A 50 0.17 0.72 4.39
C VAL A 50 1.45 -0.07 4.20
N VAL A 51 2.54 0.61 3.85
CA VAL A 51 3.89 0.03 3.74
C VAL A 51 4.84 0.87 4.56
N GLY A 52 5.37 0.30 5.65
CA GLY A 52 6.15 1.07 6.62
C GLY A 52 5.32 2.25 7.14
N ASP A 53 5.83 3.46 6.94
CA ASP A 53 5.19 4.74 7.30
C ASP A 53 4.58 5.45 6.08
N GLN A 54 4.20 4.69 5.04
CA GLN A 54 3.56 5.22 3.85
C GLN A 54 2.17 4.63 3.65
N ILE A 55 1.19 5.50 3.40
CA ILE A 55 -0.16 5.13 2.98
C ILE A 55 -0.22 5.21 1.46
N ILE A 56 -0.51 4.08 0.83
CA ILE A 56 -0.61 3.96 -0.62
C ILE A 56 -2.08 3.85 -0.99
N ILE A 57 -2.56 4.76 -1.84
CA ILE A 57 -3.93 4.75 -2.37
C ILE A 57 -3.92 4.11 -3.75
N VAL A 58 -4.88 3.22 -3.98
CA VAL A 58 -4.98 2.35 -5.15
C VAL A 58 -6.36 2.47 -5.76
N ASP A 59 -6.41 2.63 -7.09
CA ASP A 59 -7.66 2.58 -7.85
C ASP A 59 -8.20 1.14 -8.00
N ARG A 60 -9.44 1.00 -8.49
CA ARG A 60 -10.08 -0.28 -8.82
C ARG A 60 -9.26 -1.15 -9.77
N ASN A 61 -8.43 -0.55 -10.61
CA ASN A 61 -7.51 -1.27 -11.51
C ASN A 61 -6.20 -1.72 -10.84
N HIS A 62 -6.14 -1.77 -9.51
CA HIS A 62 -4.91 -2.04 -8.75
C HIS A 62 -3.74 -1.11 -9.12
N ARG A 63 -4.02 0.16 -9.42
CA ARG A 63 -2.98 1.13 -9.78
C ARG A 63 -2.78 2.15 -8.68
N ILE A 64 -1.53 2.42 -8.31
CA ILE A 64 -1.19 3.45 -7.33
C ILE A 64 -1.57 4.81 -7.90
N VAL A 65 -2.41 5.54 -7.19
CA VAL A 65 -2.83 6.91 -7.56
C VAL A 65 -2.27 7.97 -6.62
N ALA A 66 -1.94 7.60 -5.38
CA ALA A 66 -1.31 8.50 -4.42
C ALA A 66 -0.43 7.74 -3.44
N VAL A 67 0.61 8.42 -2.96
CA VAL A 67 1.53 7.96 -1.93
C VAL A 67 1.63 9.07 -0.90
N ILE A 68 1.29 8.76 0.34
CA ILE A 68 1.27 9.71 1.46
C ILE A 68 2.29 9.20 2.48
N ASN A 69 3.23 10.04 2.88
CA ASN A 69 4.11 9.74 4.01
C ASN A 69 3.44 10.26 5.28
N VAL A 70 3.33 9.42 6.30
CA VAL A 70 2.81 9.81 7.62
C VAL A 70 3.92 10.24 8.56
#